data_AF-A0A947S3Z2-F1
#
_entry.id   AF-A0A947S3Z2-F1
#
_cell.length_a   1.000
_cell.length_b   1.000
_cell.length_c   1.000
_cell.angle_alpha   90.00
_cell.angle_beta   90.00
_cell.angle_gamma   90.00
#
_symmetry.space_group_name_H-M   'P 1'
#
loop_
_entity.id
_entity.type
_entity.pdbx_description
1 polymer ?
#
loop_
_entity_poly.entity_id
_entity_poly.type
_entity_poly.pdbx_seq_one_letter_code
_entity_poly.pdbx_strand_id
1 'polypeptide(L)'
;MIKFLIFLIIMGAVIGFFWHDEVKVWLENNQQKAEERLPGLINQGVDKTKNWWENQGQDWADQFVAKLTAQGKAKIDEWLASQGLNQYGDSQDIMYTGGTPLFNESTGETISRYSYILQKFPELIDSLDLEKYLE
;
A
#
# COMPACT_ATOMS: atom_id res chain seq x y z
N MET A 1 0.00 12.38 43.53
CA MET A 1 0.75 12.35 42.24
C MET A 1 2.05 13.16 42.29
N ILE A 2 2.04 14.43 42.69
CA ILE A 2 3.27 15.29 42.70
C ILE A 2 4.42 14.74 43.56
N LYS A 3 4.13 14.17 44.75
CA LYS A 3 5.16 13.59 45.64
C LYS A 3 5.88 12.37 45.03
N PHE A 4 5.21 11.63 44.15
CA PHE A 4 5.79 10.46 43.46
C PHE A 4 6.75 10.90 42.35
N LEU A 5 6.41 11.99 41.65
CA LEU A 5 7.25 12.59 40.61
C LEU A 5 8.57 13.12 41.19
N ILE A 6 8.50 13.80 42.35
CA ILE A 6 9.67 14.33 43.05
C ILE A 6 10.57 13.17 43.53
N PHE A 7 9.99 12.08 44.01
CA PHE A 7 10.74 10.89 44.44
C PHE A 7 11.50 10.24 43.27
N LEU A 8 10.91 10.14 42.09
CA LEU A 8 11.57 9.61 40.88
C LEU A 8 12.76 10.50 40.43
N ILE A 9 12.61 11.82 40.52
CA ILE A 9 13.67 12.77 40.17
C ILE A 9 14.85 12.62 41.15
N ILE A 10 14.59 12.51 42.45
CA ILE A 10 15.63 12.34 43.46
C ILE A 10 16.32 10.97 43.32
N MET A 11 15.57 9.90 43.09
CA MET A 11 16.11 8.56 42.79
C MET A 11 17.02 8.56 41.56
N GLY A 12 16.59 9.20 40.47
CA GLY A 12 17.41 9.34 39.26
C GLY A 12 18.73 10.08 39.52
N ALA A 13 18.70 11.13 40.34
CA ALA A 13 19.89 11.88 40.72
C ALA A 13 20.85 11.06 41.62
N VAL A 14 20.33 10.27 42.57
CA VAL A 14 21.13 9.39 43.44
C VAL A 14 21.78 8.26 42.64
N ILE A 15 21.03 7.65 41.72
CA ILE A 15 21.54 6.60 40.83
C ILE A 15 22.62 7.17 39.91
N GLY A 16 22.39 8.35 39.31
CA GLY A 16 23.37 9.02 38.45
C GLY A 16 24.64 9.47 39.18
N PHE A 17 24.55 9.76 40.49
CA PHE A 17 25.69 10.16 41.32
C PHE A 17 26.54 8.96 41.78
N PHE A 18 25.91 7.87 42.22
CA PHE A 18 26.63 6.70 42.75
C PHE A 18 27.10 5.72 41.65
N TRP A 19 26.41 5.65 40.52
CA TRP A 19 26.67 4.70 39.43
C TRP A 19 27.04 5.40 38.13
N HIS A 20 27.68 6.58 38.23
CA HIS A 20 27.96 7.46 37.10
C HIS A 20 28.66 6.75 35.94
N ASP A 21 29.71 5.97 36.24
CA ASP A 21 30.51 5.28 35.23
C ASP A 21 29.74 4.13 34.57
N GLU A 22 28.96 3.37 35.34
CA GLU A 22 28.14 2.28 34.81
C GLU A 22 26.96 2.79 33.98
N VAL A 23 26.33 3.89 34.41
CA VAL A 23 25.27 4.56 33.65
C VAL A 23 25.83 5.12 32.35
N LYS A 24 27.03 5.70 32.36
CA LYS A 24 27.68 6.21 31.15
C LYS A 24 27.99 5.10 30.15
N VAL A 25 28.59 4.00 30.61
CA VAL A 25 28.86 2.81 29.78
C VAL A 25 27.55 2.19 29.27
N TRP A 26 26.51 2.14 30.09
CA TRP A 26 25.18 1.68 29.67
C TRP A 26 24.57 2.60 28.61
N LEU A 27 24.71 3.92 28.76
CA LEU A 27 24.19 4.90 27.80
C LEU A 27 24.91 4.78 26.45
N GLU A 28 26.24 4.73 26.46
CA GLU A 28 27.08 4.62 25.26
C GLU A 28 26.80 3.32 24.50
N ASN A 29 26.69 2.20 25.21
CA ASN A 29 26.35 0.91 24.61
C ASN A 29 24.95 0.88 23.98
N ASN A 30 23.97 1.53 24.60
CA ASN A 30 22.61 1.59 24.06
C ASN A 30 22.49 2.57 22.90
N GLN A 31 23.24 3.67 22.94
CA GLN A 31 23.32 4.62 21.82
C GLN A 31 23.98 3.96 20.60
N GLN A 32 25.12 3.27 20.77
CA GLN A 32 25.78 2.56 19.68
C GLN A 32 24.88 1.47 19.08
N LYS A 33 24.20 0.68 19.91
CA LYS A 33 23.21 -0.32 19.44
C LYS A 33 22.03 0.31 18.69
N ALA A 34 21.65 1.53 19.03
CA ALA A 34 20.62 2.25 18.29
C ALA A 34 21.15 2.73 16.92
N GLU A 35 22.36 3.28 16.88
CA GLU A 35 23.04 3.77 15.67
C GLU A 35 23.34 2.65 14.67
N GLU A 36 23.70 1.45 15.12
CA GLU A 36 23.90 0.28 14.25
C GLU A 36 22.58 -0.27 13.66
N ARG A 37 21.46 -0.09 14.37
CA ARG A 37 20.13 -0.60 13.94
C ARG A 37 19.34 0.43 13.13
N LEU A 38 19.66 1.71 13.28
CA LEU A 38 19.00 2.84 12.62
C LEU A 38 18.94 2.69 11.09
N PRO A 39 20.05 2.39 10.38
CA PRO A 39 20.03 2.23 8.92
C PRO A 39 19.11 1.09 8.45
N GLY A 40 19.12 -0.05 9.15
CA GLY A 40 18.28 -1.20 8.83
C GLY A 40 16.79 -0.93 9.07
N LEU A 41 16.45 -0.19 10.13
CA LEU A 41 15.06 0.22 10.42
C LEU A 41 14.55 1.27 9.44
N ILE A 42 15.39 2.21 9.02
CA ILE A 42 15.05 3.20 8.00
C ILE A 42 14.82 2.51 6.66
N ASN A 43 15.72 1.62 6.23
CA ASN A 43 15.55 0.89 4.97
C ASN A 43 14.31 -0.02 5.01
N GLN A 44 14.09 -0.76 6.10
CA GLN A 44 12.87 -1.55 6.26
C GLN A 44 11.61 -0.69 6.32
N GLY A 45 11.68 0.50 6.93
CA GLY A 45 10.57 1.45 6.97
C GLY A 45 10.24 1.99 5.59
N VAL A 46 11.26 2.44 4.85
CA VAL A 46 11.17 2.95 3.48
C VAL A 46 10.65 1.87 2.54
N ASP A 47 11.23 0.67 2.58
CA ASP A 47 10.81 -0.47 1.75
C ASP A 47 9.37 -0.90 2.07
N LYS A 48 9.01 -0.95 3.37
CA LYS A 48 7.62 -1.22 3.77
C LYS A 48 6.67 -0.14 3.29
N THR A 49 7.02 1.14 3.41
CA THR A 49 6.16 2.23 2.93
C THR A 49 6.06 2.28 1.42
N LYS A 50 7.15 1.98 0.70
CA LYS A 50 7.19 1.91 -0.75
C LYS A 50 6.34 0.74 -1.25
N ASN A 51 6.57 -0.47 -0.74
CA ASN A 51 5.77 -1.65 -1.07
C ASN A 51 4.30 -1.49 -0.65
N TRP A 52 4.02 -0.82 0.48
CA TRP A 52 2.65 -0.54 0.92
C TRP A 52 1.96 0.47 -0.03
N TRP A 53 2.64 1.53 -0.47
CA TRP A 53 2.09 2.51 -1.39
C TRP A 53 1.94 1.96 -2.82
N GLU A 54 2.90 1.15 -3.28
CA GLU A 54 2.86 0.47 -4.58
C GLU A 54 1.76 -0.61 -4.63
N ASN A 55 1.57 -1.39 -3.55
CA ASN A 55 0.57 -2.48 -3.54
C ASN A 55 -0.85 -2.02 -3.17
N GLN A 56 -1.02 -1.04 -2.26
CA GLN A 56 -2.37 -0.59 -1.85
C GLN A 56 -3.11 0.17 -2.96
N GLY A 57 -2.38 0.79 -3.89
CA GLY A 57 -2.97 1.56 -5.00
C GLY A 57 -3.47 0.72 -6.17
N GLN A 58 -3.04 -0.55 -6.29
CA GLN A 58 -3.36 -1.41 -7.44
C GLN A 58 -4.42 -2.49 -7.13
N ASP A 59 -4.47 -2.99 -5.89
CA ASP A 59 -5.36 -4.11 -5.52
C ASP A 59 -6.83 -3.72 -5.34
N TRP A 60 -7.16 -2.43 -5.20
CA TRP A 60 -8.55 -2.02 -4.93
C TRP A 60 -9.50 -2.48 -6.03
N ALA A 61 -9.05 -2.45 -7.29
CA ALA A 61 -9.86 -2.85 -8.43
C ALA A 61 -10.10 -4.36 -8.43
N ASP A 62 -9.09 -5.16 -8.07
CA ASP A 62 -9.25 -6.61 -7.93
C ASP A 62 -10.21 -6.97 -6.80
N GLN A 63 -10.14 -6.28 -5.66
CA GLN A 63 -11.07 -6.48 -4.54
C GLN A 63 -12.51 -6.10 -4.91
N PHE A 64 -12.68 -5.00 -5.65
CA PHE A 64 -13.99 -4.57 -6.13
C PHE A 64 -14.56 -5.57 -7.16
N VAL A 65 -13.74 -5.94 -8.15
CA VAL A 65 -14.12 -6.86 -9.23
C VAL A 65 -14.39 -8.28 -8.72
N ALA A 66 -13.71 -8.71 -7.65
CA ALA A 66 -13.96 -9.98 -6.98
C ALA A 66 -15.40 -10.06 -6.42
N LYS A 67 -15.96 -8.92 -6.00
CA LYS A 67 -17.34 -8.81 -5.50
C LYS A 67 -18.34 -8.42 -6.59
N LEU A 68 -17.86 -7.98 -7.75
CA LEU A 68 -18.72 -7.52 -8.84
C LEU A 68 -19.41 -8.71 -9.54
N THR A 69 -20.74 -8.71 -9.48
CA THR A 69 -21.59 -9.69 -10.15
C THR A 69 -21.40 -9.68 -11.67
N ALA A 70 -21.89 -10.74 -12.33
CA ALA A 70 -21.93 -10.80 -13.79
C ALA A 70 -22.71 -9.64 -14.42
N GLN A 71 -23.77 -9.16 -13.75
CA GLN A 71 -24.55 -8.02 -14.23
C GLN A 71 -23.75 -6.71 -14.19
N GLY A 72 -23.00 -6.47 -13.11
CA GLY A 72 -22.12 -5.30 -13.00
C GLY A 72 -21.01 -5.32 -14.08
N LYS A 73 -20.43 -6.49 -14.33
CA LYS A 73 -19.45 -6.70 -15.41
C LYS A 73 -20.06 -6.41 -16.80
N ALA A 74 -21.30 -6.81 -17.02
CA ALA A 74 -22.01 -6.51 -18.27
C ALA A 74 -22.24 -5.00 -18.47
N LYS A 75 -22.44 -4.21 -17.40
CA LYS A 75 -22.53 -2.75 -17.49
C LYS A 75 -21.26 -2.09 -17.97
N ILE A 76 -20.11 -2.59 -17.53
CA ILE A 76 -18.81 -2.14 -18.02
C ILE A 76 -18.68 -2.45 -19.52
N ASP A 77 -19.03 -3.66 -19.95
CA ASP A 77 -18.95 -4.06 -21.36
C ASP A 77 -19.90 -3.26 -22.26
N GLU A 78 -21.13 -3.00 -21.80
CA GLU A 78 -22.10 -2.12 -22.48
C GLU A 78 -21.55 -0.70 -22.64
N TRP A 79 -20.91 -0.16 -21.59
CA TRP A 79 -20.30 1.16 -21.62
C TRP A 79 -19.14 1.20 -22.62
N LEU A 80 -18.22 0.23 -22.60
CA LEU A 80 -17.11 0.14 -23.56
C LEU A 80 -17.61 0.13 -25.01
N ALA A 81 -18.64 -0.65 -25.29
CA ALA A 81 -19.26 -0.71 -26.61
C ALA A 81 -19.87 0.64 -27.01
N SER A 82 -20.53 1.33 -26.08
CA SER A 82 -21.12 2.67 -26.33
C SER A 82 -20.07 3.73 -26.66
N GLN A 83 -18.86 3.59 -26.12
CA GLN A 83 -17.72 4.49 -26.38
C GLN A 83 -16.93 4.11 -27.64
N GLY A 84 -17.28 3.00 -28.30
CA GLY A 84 -16.51 2.49 -29.44
C GLY A 84 -15.11 1.99 -29.05
N LEU A 85 -14.94 1.56 -27.79
CA LEU A 85 -13.68 1.01 -27.28
C LEU A 85 -13.62 -0.50 -27.50
N ASN A 86 -12.41 -1.06 -27.51
CA ASN A 86 -12.17 -2.49 -27.50
C ASN A 86 -12.39 -3.08 -26.09
N GLN A 87 -12.27 -4.41 -25.98
CA GLN A 87 -12.50 -5.15 -24.74
C GLN A 87 -11.57 -4.80 -23.56
N TYR A 88 -10.53 -3.99 -23.79
CA TYR A 88 -9.59 -3.52 -22.77
C TYR A 88 -9.73 -2.02 -22.50
N GLY A 89 -10.68 -1.34 -23.16
CA GLY A 89 -10.87 0.10 -22.99
C GLY A 89 -9.92 0.97 -23.82
N ASP A 90 -9.37 0.43 -24.90
CA ASP A 90 -8.54 1.15 -25.87
C ASP A 90 -9.28 1.36 -27.19
N SER A 91 -8.73 2.19 -28.08
CA SER A 91 -9.27 2.32 -29.44
C SER A 91 -9.32 0.96 -30.15
N GLN A 92 -10.30 0.76 -31.03
CA GLN A 92 -10.44 -0.46 -31.82
C GLN A 92 -9.24 -0.72 -32.74
N ASP A 93 -8.51 0.33 -33.13
CA ASP A 93 -7.35 0.24 -34.01
C ASP A 93 -6.05 -0.17 -33.28
N ILE A 94 -6.09 -0.34 -31.95
CA ILE A 94 -4.92 -0.74 -31.18
C ILE A 94 -4.61 -2.22 -31.40
N MET A 95 -3.38 -2.49 -31.83
CA MET A 95 -2.82 -3.82 -31.94
C MET A 95 -1.75 -4.02 -30.85
N TYR A 96 -1.89 -5.09 -30.06
CA TYR A 96 -0.96 -5.41 -28.98
C TYR A 96 0.16 -6.32 -29.50
N THR A 97 1.36 -5.77 -29.65
CA THR A 97 2.55 -6.55 -30.00
C THR A 97 3.00 -7.34 -28.77
N GLY A 98 2.92 -8.67 -28.82
CA GLY A 98 3.36 -9.54 -27.72
C GLY A 98 2.23 -10.19 -26.90
N GLY A 99 0.96 -9.86 -27.15
CA GLY A 99 -0.17 -10.54 -26.48
C GLY A 99 -1.31 -9.62 -26.12
N THR A 100 -1.62 -9.49 -24.83
CA THR A 100 -2.70 -8.65 -24.31
C THR A 100 -2.13 -7.64 -23.30
N PRO A 101 -2.79 -6.49 -23.08
CA PRO A 101 -2.32 -5.52 -22.08
C PRO A 101 -2.47 -6.03 -20.64
N LEU A 102 -3.07 -7.21 -20.46
CA LEU A 102 -3.33 -7.81 -19.16
C LEU A 102 -2.12 -8.56 -18.59
N PHE A 103 -1.06 -8.75 -19.37
CA PHE A 103 0.16 -9.43 -18.93
C PHE A 103 1.34 -8.47 -18.95
N ASN A 104 2.01 -8.33 -17.82
CA ASN A 104 3.25 -7.58 -17.73
C ASN A 104 4.44 -8.52 -17.90
N GLU A 105 5.07 -8.51 -19.07
CA GLU A 105 6.23 -9.38 -19.38
C GLU A 105 7.45 -9.11 -18.49
N SER A 106 7.60 -7.89 -17.96
CA SER A 106 8.73 -7.51 -17.11
C SER A 106 8.62 -8.05 -15.69
N THR A 107 7.40 -8.22 -15.16
CA THR A 107 7.16 -8.75 -13.81
C THR A 107 6.61 -10.19 -13.82
N GLY A 108 6.06 -10.64 -14.96
CA GLY A 108 5.37 -11.93 -15.08
C GLY A 108 3.96 -11.94 -14.49
N GLU A 109 3.42 -10.78 -14.14
CA GLU A 109 2.12 -10.66 -13.48
C GLU A 109 0.97 -10.51 -14.49
N THR A 110 -0.21 -11.02 -14.12
CA THR A 110 -1.43 -10.90 -14.90
C THR A 110 -2.48 -10.15 -14.11
N ILE A 111 -3.12 -9.15 -14.73
CA ILE A 111 -4.24 -8.41 -14.16
C ILE A 111 -5.57 -8.89 -14.77
N SER A 112 -6.62 -8.94 -13.97
CA SER A 112 -7.97 -9.18 -14.47
C SER A 112 -8.42 -8.08 -15.44
N ARG A 113 -9.12 -8.45 -16.52
CA ARG A 113 -9.63 -7.51 -17.53
C ARG A 113 -10.42 -6.36 -16.91
N TYR A 114 -11.36 -6.67 -16.02
CA TYR A 114 -12.21 -5.63 -15.40
C TYR A 114 -11.44 -4.79 -14.40
N SER A 115 -10.44 -5.37 -13.73
CA SER A 115 -9.59 -4.62 -12.82
C SER A 115 -8.73 -3.62 -13.59
N TYR A 116 -8.18 -4.06 -14.73
CA TYR A 116 -7.48 -3.18 -15.67
C TYR A 116 -8.36 -2.04 -16.17
N ILE A 117 -9.62 -2.34 -16.54
CA ILE A 117 -10.58 -1.33 -16.98
C ILE A 117 -10.92 -0.34 -15.87
N LEU A 118 -11.20 -0.79 -14.64
CA LEU A 118 -11.54 0.09 -13.52
C LEU A 118 -10.33 0.91 -13.04
N GLN A 119 -9.11 0.38 -13.14
CA GLN A 119 -7.91 1.18 -12.90
C GLN A 119 -7.76 2.30 -13.94
N LYS A 120 -8.15 2.05 -15.19
CA LYS A 120 -8.10 3.03 -16.29
C LYS A 120 -9.23 4.05 -16.23
N PHE A 121 -10.42 3.63 -15.81
CA PHE A 121 -11.64 4.43 -15.72
C PHE A 121 -12.29 4.26 -14.34
N PRO A 122 -11.67 4.78 -13.26
CA PRO A 122 -12.19 4.63 -11.91
C PRO A 122 -13.57 5.29 -11.72
N GLU A 123 -13.89 6.30 -12.51
CA GLU A 123 -15.19 6.99 -12.53
C GLU A 123 -16.37 6.11 -12.96
N LEU A 124 -16.12 4.92 -13.52
CA LEU A 124 -17.17 3.96 -13.87
C LEU A 124 -17.91 3.43 -12.65
N ILE A 125 -17.26 3.39 -11.49
CA ILE A 125 -17.89 2.94 -10.24
C ILE A 125 -19.13 3.81 -9.95
N ASP A 126 -18.95 5.12 -10.00
CA ASP A 126 -20.01 6.09 -9.71
C ASP A 126 -20.96 6.24 -10.90
N SER A 127 -20.43 6.38 -12.12
CA SER A 127 -21.25 6.71 -13.30
C SER A 127 -22.16 5.56 -13.76
N LEU A 128 -21.76 4.32 -13.52
CA LEU A 128 -22.57 3.12 -13.79
C LEU A 128 -23.25 2.58 -12.52
N ASP A 129 -23.04 3.23 -11.37
CA ASP A 129 -23.63 2.83 -10.08
C ASP A 129 -23.30 1.37 -9.74
N LEU A 130 -22.02 1.00 -9.92
CA LEU A 130 -21.57 -0.39 -9.88
C LEU A 130 -21.71 -1.02 -8.49
N GLU A 131 -21.77 -0.20 -7.43
CA GLU A 131 -21.96 -0.65 -6.05
C GLU A 131 -23.26 -1.45 -5.86
N LYS A 132 -24.30 -1.17 -6.67
CA LYS A 132 -25.57 -1.93 -6.66
C LYS A 132 -25.43 -3.37 -7.16
N TYR A 133 -24.30 -3.69 -7.78
CA TYR A 133 -24.03 -4.98 -8.40
C TYR A 133 -22.94 -5.77 -7.67
N LEU A 134 -22.66 -5.44 -6.41
CA LEU A 134 -21.75 -6.20 -5.54
C LEU A 134 -22.50 -7.33 -4.81
N GLU A 135 -21.82 -8.46 -4.58
CA GLU A 135 -22.31 -9.61 -3.77
C GLU A 135 -22.06 -9.46 -2.27
#